data_AF-R0KCL2-F1
#
_entry.id   AF-R0KCL2-F1
#
_cell.length_a   1.000
_cell.length_b   1.000
_cell.length_c   1.000
_cell.angle_alpha   90.00
_cell.angle_beta   90.00
_cell.angle_gamma   90.00
#
_symmetry.space_group_name_H-M   'P 1'
#
loop_
_entity.id
_entity.type
_entity.pdbx_description
1 polymer ?
#
loop_
_entity_poly.entity_id
_entity_poly.type
_entity_poly.pdbx_seq_one_letter_code
_entity_poly.pdbx_strand_id
1 'polypeptide(L)'
;CLQKGRNNKTECFNHVRFLQRLNSTHLYTCGTYAFHPLCAAIDADRFTLPARLEEGKEKCPYDPSRGYTGLIVDGGLYTATRYEFRSLPDIRRNLHQRPLKMEESPLHWLNG
;
A
#
# COMPACT_ATOMS: atom_id res chain seq x y z
N CYS A 1 11.86 -12.34 -3.05
CA CYS A 1 12.22 -11.37 -4.09
C CYS A 1 13.11 -11.99 -5.18
N LEU A 2 14.34 -12.38 -4.84
CA LEU A 2 15.35 -12.87 -5.80
C LEU A 2 14.92 -14.10 -6.62
N GLN A 3 14.29 -15.08 -5.97
CA GLN A 3 13.76 -16.28 -6.63
C GLN A 3 12.71 -15.98 -7.71
N LYS A 4 12.10 -14.79 -7.67
CA LYS A 4 11.14 -14.31 -8.68
C LYS A 4 11.81 -13.47 -9.78
N GLY A 5 13.13 -13.54 -9.92
CA GLY A 5 13.90 -12.87 -10.99
C GLY A 5 14.06 -11.36 -10.85
N ARG A 6 13.80 -10.79 -9.66
CA ARG A 6 13.85 -9.34 -9.42
C ARG A 6 15.27 -8.85 -9.12
N ASN A 7 15.58 -7.61 -9.51
CA ASN A 7 16.91 -7.02 -9.41
C ASN A 7 17.29 -6.76 -7.94
N ASN A 8 18.40 -7.36 -7.51
CA ASN A 8 18.88 -7.27 -6.12
C ASN A 8 19.53 -5.93 -5.76
N LYS A 9 19.85 -5.08 -6.74
CA LYS A 9 20.45 -3.75 -6.53
C LYS A 9 19.44 -2.61 -6.55
N THR A 10 18.22 -2.85 -7.04
CA THR A 10 17.23 -1.78 -7.20
C THR A 10 15.83 -2.15 -6.68
N GLU A 11 15.37 -3.38 -6.87
CA GLU A 11 13.96 -3.73 -6.63
C GLU A 11 13.75 -4.47 -5.30
N CYS A 12 14.71 -5.28 -4.85
CA CYS A 12 14.59 -6.11 -3.65
C CYS A 12 14.87 -5.38 -2.33
N PHE A 13 14.32 -4.18 -2.18
CA PHE A 13 14.37 -3.38 -0.97
C PHE A 13 12.97 -3.03 -0.49
N ASN A 14 12.88 -2.46 0.70
CA ASN A 14 11.65 -1.83 1.14
C ASN A 14 11.59 -0.40 0.59
N HIS A 15 10.75 -0.17 -0.41
CA HIS A 15 10.47 1.16 -0.93
C HIS A 15 9.22 1.69 -0.23
N VAL A 16 9.35 2.75 0.56
CA VAL A 16 8.19 3.41 1.20
C VAL A 16 7.31 4.02 0.12
N ARG A 17 6.03 3.63 0.07
CA ARG A 17 5.07 4.07 -0.95
C ARG A 17 3.94 4.93 -0.39
N PHE A 18 3.69 4.80 0.91
CA PHE A 18 2.68 5.57 1.62
C PHE A 18 3.25 6.06 2.94
N LEU A 19 3.02 7.32 3.26
CA LEU A 19 3.28 7.89 4.59
C LEU A 19 2.30 9.03 4.81
N GLN A 20 1.42 8.88 5.80
CA GLN A 20 0.49 9.94 6.19
C GLN A 20 0.19 9.86 7.67
N ARG A 21 -0.18 10.99 8.29
CA ARG A 21 -0.70 11.02 9.65
C ARG A 21 -1.99 10.21 9.76
N LEU A 22 -2.03 9.25 10.68
CA LEU A 22 -3.20 8.42 11.00
C LEU A 22 -4.11 9.13 12.00
N ASN A 23 -3.51 9.71 13.03
CA ASN A 23 -4.19 10.46 14.09
C ASN A 23 -3.20 11.46 14.74
N SER A 24 -3.55 12.07 15.87
CA SER A 24 -2.69 13.04 16.55
C SER A 24 -1.32 12.47 16.95
N THR A 25 -1.22 11.18 17.25
CA THR A 25 -0.02 10.54 17.81
C THR A 25 0.71 9.60 16.85
N HIS A 26 0.06 9.13 15.77
CA HIS A 26 0.63 8.12 14.88
C HIS A 26 0.68 8.55 13.40
N LEU A 27 1.73 8.10 12.72
CA LEU A 27 1.82 8.04 11.26
C LEU A 27 1.45 6.63 10.80
N TYR A 28 0.77 6.49 9.66
CA TYR A 28 0.63 5.22 8.96
C TYR A 28 1.56 5.19 7.76
N THR A 29 2.34 4.12 7.63
CA THR A 29 3.26 3.90 6.52
C THR A 29 3.03 2.55 5.88
N CYS A 30 3.28 2.46 4.57
CA CYS A 30 3.38 1.18 3.86
C CYS A 30 4.56 1.21 2.90
N GLY A 31 5.21 0.06 2.74
CA GLY A 31 6.28 -0.12 1.77
C GLY A 31 6.26 -1.48 1.10
N THR A 32 6.97 -1.59 -0.02
CA THR A 32 6.96 -2.79 -0.89
C THR A 32 7.61 -4.01 -0.23
N TYR A 33 8.49 -3.78 0.75
CA TYR A 33 9.23 -4.79 1.50
C TYR A 33 9.68 -5.98 0.62
N ALA A 34 10.43 -5.65 -0.44
CA ALA A 34 10.96 -6.61 -1.41
C ALA A 34 9.89 -7.53 -2.06
N PHE A 35 8.82 -6.92 -2.60
CA PHE A 35 7.66 -7.60 -3.18
C PHE A 35 6.89 -8.46 -2.16
N HIS A 36 6.82 -7.99 -0.91
CA HIS A 36 5.97 -8.53 0.13
C HIS A 36 5.43 -7.38 1.01
N PRO A 37 4.53 -6.54 0.47
CA PRO A 37 4.21 -5.26 1.05
C PRO A 37 3.74 -5.36 2.50
N LEU A 38 4.27 -4.48 3.35
CA LEU A 38 3.94 -4.39 4.77
C LEU A 38 3.59 -2.95 5.14
N CYS A 39 2.77 -2.80 6.18
CA CYS A 39 2.37 -1.50 6.72
C CYS A 39 2.59 -1.43 8.24
N ALA A 40 2.62 -0.22 8.79
CA ALA A 40 2.74 0.01 10.23
C ALA A 40 2.16 1.36 10.65
N ALA A 41 1.62 1.41 11.87
CA ALA A 41 1.42 2.65 12.61
C ALA A 41 2.69 2.97 13.42
N ILE A 42 3.34 4.07 13.11
CA ILE A 42 4.54 4.57 13.78
C ILE A 42 4.13 5.64 14.79
N ASP A 43 4.58 5.52 16.03
CA ASP A 43 4.48 6.59 17.03
C ASP A 43 5.27 7.80 16.52
N ALA A 44 4.61 8.94 16.35
CA ALA A 44 5.19 10.12 15.71
C ALA A 44 6.25 10.81 16.57
N ASP A 45 6.17 10.68 17.90
CA ASP A 45 7.08 11.34 18.83
C ASP A 45 8.36 10.51 19.04
N ARG A 46 8.20 9.20 19.18
CA ARG A 46 9.31 8.26 19.37
C ARG A 46 9.95 7.84 18.05
N PHE A 47 9.21 7.94 16.96
CA PHE A 47 9.61 7.53 15.62
C PHE A 47 10.13 6.08 15.55
N THR A 48 9.49 5.18 16.31
CA THR A 48 9.84 3.76 16.39
C THR A 48 8.81 2.90 15.67
N LEU A 49 9.28 1.91 14.90
CA LEU A 49 8.40 0.90 14.32
C LEU A 49 7.81 -0.02 15.41
N PRO A 50 6.56 -0.49 15.25
CA PRO A 50 5.99 -1.48 16.14
C PRO A 50 6.68 -2.84 15.96
N ALA A 51 6.63 -3.68 16.99
CA ALA A 51 7.23 -5.02 16.97
C ALA A 51 6.63 -5.94 15.90
N ARG A 52 5.37 -5.69 15.50
CA ARG A 52 4.66 -6.45 14.48
C ARG A 52 4.14 -5.50 13.40
N LEU A 53 4.46 -5.83 12.15
CA LEU A 53 3.98 -5.14 10.97
C LEU A 53 2.68 -5.77 10.48
N GLU A 54 1.83 -4.97 9.84
CA GLU A 54 0.59 -5.40 9.20
C GLU A 54 0.85 -5.89 7.77
N GLU A 55 0.01 -6.81 7.29
CA GLU A 55 -0.01 -7.17 5.88
C GLU A 55 -0.44 -5.94 5.03
N GLY A 56 0.39 -5.61 4.04
CA GLY A 56 0.20 -4.50 3.11
C GLY A 56 -0.40 -4.90 1.76
N LYS A 57 -0.75 -6.18 1.58
CA LYS A 57 -1.52 -6.65 0.42
C LYS A 57 -2.79 -5.81 0.30
N GLU A 58 -3.11 -5.38 -0.92
CA GLU A 58 -4.27 -4.51 -1.22
C GLU A 58 -4.23 -3.09 -0.63
N LYS A 59 -3.14 -2.72 0.08
CA LYS A 59 -2.90 -1.38 0.61
C LYS A 59 -1.69 -0.71 -0.05
N CYS A 60 -0.73 -1.49 -0.52
CA CYS A 60 0.53 -1.03 -1.10
C CYS A 60 0.93 -1.91 -2.30
N PRO A 61 1.55 -1.35 -3.35
CA PRO A 61 2.02 -2.15 -4.48
C PRO A 61 3.16 -3.07 -4.05
N TYR A 62 3.30 -4.17 -4.78
CA TYR A 62 4.43 -5.09 -4.64
C TYR A 62 5.69 -4.56 -5.31
N ASP A 63 5.52 -4.04 -6.53
CA ASP A 63 6.61 -3.58 -7.38
C ASP A 63 6.83 -2.07 -7.18
N PRO A 64 8.06 -1.62 -6.85
CA PRO A 64 8.35 -0.22 -6.57
C PRO A 64 8.17 0.72 -7.77
N SER A 65 8.17 0.19 -9.00
CA SER A 65 7.95 0.96 -10.22
C SER A 65 6.47 1.27 -10.48
N ARG A 66 5.53 0.65 -9.76
CA ARG A 66 4.10 0.84 -9.96
C ARG A 66 3.62 2.18 -9.40
N GLY A 67 2.91 2.93 -10.23
CA GLY A 67 2.20 4.14 -9.82
C GLY A 67 1.22 3.84 -8.69
N TYR A 68 1.23 4.66 -7.66
CA TYR A 68 0.45 4.47 -6.45
C TYR A 68 0.08 5.83 -5.86
N THR A 69 -1.15 5.95 -5.39
CA THR A 69 -1.59 7.07 -4.55
C THR A 69 -2.48 6.56 -3.44
N GLY A 70 -2.58 7.31 -2.35
CA GLY A 70 -3.47 7.00 -1.25
C GLY A 70 -3.73 8.19 -0.34
N LEU A 71 -4.77 8.07 0.47
CA LEU A 71 -5.17 9.07 1.45
C LEU A 71 -5.90 8.38 2.62
N ILE A 72 -5.66 8.84 3.84
CA ILE A 72 -6.46 8.50 5.02
C ILE A 72 -7.52 9.58 5.26
N VAL A 73 -8.78 9.16 5.35
CA VAL A 73 -9.94 10.00 5.69
C VAL A 73 -10.84 9.23 6.63
N ASP A 74 -11.22 9.83 7.76
CA ASP A 74 -12.11 9.25 8.78
C ASP A 74 -11.67 7.84 9.23
N GLY A 75 -10.36 7.65 9.38
CA GLY A 75 -9.75 6.36 9.73
C GLY A 75 -9.69 5.33 8.61
N GLY A 76 -10.36 5.56 7.47
CA GLY A 76 -10.29 4.72 6.28
C GLY A 76 -9.10 5.06 5.40
N LEU A 77 -8.35 4.05 4.96
CA LEU A 77 -7.27 4.17 3.99
C LEU A 77 -7.81 3.94 2.58
N TYR A 78 -7.80 4.98 1.75
CA TYR A 78 -8.15 4.91 0.35
C TYR A 78 -6.88 4.80 -0.49
N THR A 79 -6.81 3.85 -1.41
CA THR A 79 -5.62 3.63 -2.25
C THR A 79 -6.01 3.39 -3.70
N ALA A 80 -5.17 3.83 -4.62
CA ALA A 80 -5.30 3.55 -6.04
C ALA A 80 -3.96 3.10 -6.63
N THR A 81 -3.97 1.96 -7.31
CA THR A 81 -2.80 1.39 -8.00
C THR A 81 -3.23 0.32 -9.00
N ARG A 82 -2.31 -0.13 -9.84
CA ARG A 82 -2.44 -1.39 -10.59
C ARG A 82 -1.91 -2.53 -9.73
N TYR A 83 -2.80 -3.36 -9.19
CA TYR A 83 -2.39 -4.53 -8.42
C TYR A 83 -1.93 -5.67 -9.37
N GLU A 84 -0.76 -6.22 -9.10
CA GLU A 84 -0.03 -7.17 -9.98
C GLU A 84 -0.89 -8.35 -10.49
N PHE A 85 -1.80 -8.90 -9.68
CA PHE A 85 -2.63 -10.05 -10.08
C PHE A 85 -3.72 -9.72 -11.11
N ARG A 86 -4.20 -8.47 -11.16
CA ARG A 86 -5.27 -8.07 -12.07
C ARG A 86 -4.75 -7.22 -13.24
N SER A 87 -3.58 -6.58 -13.12
CA SER A 87 -3.01 -5.63 -14.10
C SER A 87 -3.93 -4.45 -14.49
N LEU A 88 -5.14 -4.39 -13.92
CA LEU A 88 -6.11 -3.32 -14.05
C LEU A 88 -5.93 -2.31 -12.91
N PRO A 89 -6.17 -1.02 -13.17
CA PRO A 89 -6.22 -0.02 -12.12
C PRO A 89 -7.42 -0.30 -11.20
N ASP A 90 -7.24 -0.11 -9.91
CA ASP A 90 -8.23 -0.43 -8.89
C ASP A 90 -8.14 0.59 -7.76
N ILE A 91 -9.29 0.97 -7.21
CA ILE A 91 -9.43 1.89 -6.08
C ILE A 91 -10.05 1.11 -4.92
N ARG A 92 -9.38 1.16 -3.75
CA ARG A 92 -9.79 0.40 -2.57
C ARG A 92 -9.92 1.27 -1.36
N ARG A 93 -10.79 0.85 -0.43
CA ARG A 93 -10.86 1.36 0.94
C ARG A 93 -10.53 0.24 1.93
N ASN A 94 -9.49 0.45 2.72
CA ASN A 94 -8.98 -0.39 3.79
C ASN A 94 -9.07 0.33 5.15
N LEU A 95 -8.62 -0.32 6.24
CA LEU A 95 -8.62 0.22 7.62
C LEU A 95 -9.98 0.76 8.11
N HIS A 96 -11.07 0.28 7.52
CA HIS A 96 -12.43 0.70 7.84
C HIS A 96 -13.28 -0.54 8.14
N GLN A 97 -14.36 -0.39 8.92
CA GLN A 97 -15.29 -1.47 9.27
C GLN A 97 -15.86 -2.22 8.04
N ARG A 98 -15.92 -1.54 6.90
CA ARG A 98 -16.39 -2.08 5.62
C ARG A 98 -15.34 -1.83 4.54
N PRO A 99 -14.46 -2.81 4.28
CA PRO A 99 -13.56 -2.77 3.14
C PRO A 99 -14.37 -2.63 1.84
N LEU A 100 -13.91 -1.78 0.93
CA LEU A 100 -14.52 -1.61 -0.39
C LEU A 100 -13.45 -1.81 -1.46
N LYS A 101 -13.86 -2.40 -2.58
CA LYS A 101 -13.06 -2.55 -3.80
C LYS A 101 -13.91 -2.19 -5.00
N MET A 102 -13.29 -1.75 -6.08
CA MET A 102 -13.98 -1.52 -7.33
C MET A 102 -14.55 -2.84 -7.89
N GLU A 103 -15.65 -2.74 -8.66
CA GLU A 103 -16.25 -3.87 -9.35
C GLU A 103 -15.31 -4.44 -10.43
N GLU A 104 -15.47 -5.72 -10.77
CA GLU A 104 -14.50 -6.47 -11.59
C GLU A 104 -14.44 -6.05 -13.07
N SER A 105 -15.33 -5.14 -13.52
CA SER A 105 -15.32 -4.55 -14.86
C SER A 105 -14.97 -3.03 -14.83
N PRO A 106 -13.71 -2.65 -14.61
CA PRO A 106 -13.28 -1.25 -14.51
C PRO A 106 -13.18 -0.52 -15.86
N LEU A 107 -13.36 -1.23 -16.99
CA LEU A 107 -13.13 -0.71 -18.33
C LEU A 107 -14.04 0.47 -18.71
N HIS A 108 -15.19 0.66 -18.06
CA HIS A 108 -16.07 1.81 -18.29
C HIS A 108 -15.78 3.02 -17.38
N TRP A 109 -14.98 2.84 -16.33
CA TRP A 109 -14.82 3.85 -15.28
C TRP A 109 -13.43 4.52 -15.29
N LEU A 110 -12.39 3.77 -15.66
CA LEU A 110 -10.99 4.23 -15.57
C LEU A 110 -10.29 4.31 -16.93
N ASN A 111 -10.93 3.86 -18.00
CA ASN A 111 -10.49 4.08 -19.38
C ASN A 111 -11.62 4.82 -20.11
N GLY A 112 -11.38 6.09 -20.42
CA GLY A 112 -12.19 6.83 -21.40
C GLY A 112 -11.86 6.39 -22.81
#